data_AF-A0A024AH66-F1
#
_entry.id   AF-A0A024AH66-F1
#
_cell.length_a   1.000
_cell.length_b   1.000
_cell.length_c   1.000
_cell.angle_alpha   90.00
_cell.angle_beta   90.00
_cell.angle_gamma   90.00
#
_symmetry.space_group_name_H-M   'P 1'
#
loop_
_entity.id
_entity.type
_entity.pdbx_description
1 polymer ?
#
loop_
_entity_poly.entity_id
_entity_poly.type
_entity_poly.pdbx_seq_one_letter_code
_entity_poly.pdbx_strand_id
1 'polypeptide(L)'
;ILKEINQTDIPIHKTWRLNERHYGGLTGLNKAETAAKYGDEKVKIWRRSFDVPPPSMEKDHPYYDVIVKDERYAKEPSPKEFPMFESLKLTIERTLPYWNTVIIPQLKEGKRILIAAHGNSLRGIVKHLDNIPDDEIVSLNLPTGIPFVYELDENLKPVVSM
;
A
#
# COMPACT_ATOMS: atom_id res chain seq x y z
N ILE A 1 -3.30 8.26 17.28
CA ILE A 1 -4.74 8.15 16.92
C ILE A 1 -5.52 7.52 18.07
N LEU A 2 -5.42 6.20 18.31
CA LEU A 2 -6.25 5.52 19.32
C LEU A 2 -6.20 6.14 20.73
N LYS A 3 -5.00 6.51 21.19
CA LYS A 3 -4.80 7.22 22.45
C LYS A 3 -5.54 8.57 22.48
N GLU A 4 -5.45 9.35 21.41
CA GLU A 4 -6.06 10.68 21.33
C GLU A 4 -7.60 10.63 21.31
N ILE A 5 -8.17 9.59 20.70
CA ILE A 5 -9.62 9.38 20.66
C ILE A 5 -10.14 8.53 21.84
N ASN A 6 -9.29 8.22 22.83
CA ASN A 6 -9.58 7.38 23.99
C ASN A 6 -10.18 6.00 23.64
N GLN A 7 -9.70 5.37 22.57
CA GLN A 7 -10.12 4.03 22.12
C GLN A 7 -8.92 3.10 21.98
N THR A 8 -8.13 2.93 23.04
CA THR A 8 -6.92 2.08 23.04
C THR A 8 -7.22 0.59 23.03
N ASP A 9 -8.44 0.19 23.39
CA ASP A 9 -8.81 -1.20 23.64
C ASP A 9 -9.49 -1.86 22.43
N ILE A 10 -9.64 -1.13 21.32
CA ILE A 10 -10.25 -1.69 20.11
C ILE A 10 -9.34 -2.77 19.49
N PRO A 11 -9.90 -3.81 18.87
CA PRO A 11 -9.11 -4.83 18.19
C PRO A 11 -8.21 -4.25 17.09
N ILE A 12 -6.92 -4.59 17.13
CA ILE A 12 -5.93 -4.16 16.12
C ILE A 12 -5.50 -5.38 15.31
N HIS A 13 -5.72 -5.30 13.99
CA HIS A 13 -5.25 -6.30 13.04
C HIS A 13 -4.12 -5.74 12.20
N LYS A 14 -3.00 -6.46 12.12
CA LYS A 14 -1.83 -6.09 11.31
C LYS A 14 -1.70 -7.08 10.17
N THR A 15 -1.36 -6.60 8.97
CA THR A 15 -1.13 -7.46 7.80
C THR A 15 -0.08 -6.84 6.89
N TRP A 16 0.75 -7.69 6.29
CA TRP A 16 1.70 -7.27 5.26
C TRP A 16 1.01 -6.75 4.01
N ARG A 17 -0.25 -7.16 3.76
CA ARG A 17 -1.04 -6.75 2.59
C ARG A 17 -1.35 -5.25 2.58
N LEU A 18 -1.24 -4.56 3.71
CA LEU A 18 -1.40 -3.10 3.83
C LEU A 18 -0.07 -2.33 3.85
N ASN A 19 1.07 -3.01 3.73
CA ASN A 19 2.38 -2.35 3.67
C ASN A 19 2.49 -1.38 2.49
N GLU A 20 3.43 -0.45 2.60
CA GLU A 20 3.87 0.38 1.48
C GLU A 20 4.41 -0.46 0.31
N ARG A 21 4.44 0.12 -0.89
CA ARG A 21 5.07 -0.43 -2.10
C ARG A 21 6.50 -0.90 -1.81
N HIS A 22 6.83 -2.13 -2.18
CA HIS A 22 8.21 -2.61 -2.13
C HIS A 22 9.04 -1.97 -3.26
N TYR A 23 9.90 -1.01 -2.91
CA TYR A 23 10.70 -0.27 -3.89
C TYR A 23 11.89 -1.06 -4.48
N GLY A 24 12.03 -2.32 -4.09
CA GLY A 24 13.03 -3.24 -4.64
C GLY A 24 14.44 -2.70 -4.46
N GLY A 25 15.26 -2.77 -5.51
CA GLY A 25 16.65 -2.31 -5.50
C GLY A 25 16.84 -0.81 -5.32
N LEU A 26 15.75 -0.03 -5.25
CA LEU A 26 15.80 1.41 -4.94
C LEU A 26 15.65 1.69 -3.44
N THR A 27 15.36 0.67 -2.64
CA THR A 27 15.12 0.83 -1.20
C THR A 27 16.36 1.41 -0.51
N GLY A 28 16.17 2.54 0.18
CA GLY A 28 17.25 3.26 0.87
C GLY A 28 17.95 4.33 0.04
N LEU A 29 17.68 4.43 -1.27
CA LEU A 29 18.20 5.51 -2.11
C LEU A 29 17.28 6.72 -2.07
N ASN A 30 17.87 7.92 -1.97
CA ASN A 30 17.13 9.16 -2.16
C ASN A 30 16.93 9.48 -3.66
N LYS A 31 16.12 10.50 -3.95
CA LYS A 31 15.78 10.88 -5.34
C LYS A 31 17.02 11.21 -6.18
N ALA A 32 17.98 11.93 -5.62
CA ALA A 32 19.18 12.36 -6.33
C ALA A 32 20.11 11.17 -6.61
N GLU A 33 20.32 10.30 -5.64
CA GLU A 33 21.10 9.05 -5.81
C GLU A 33 20.49 8.14 -6.86
N THR A 34 19.16 7.99 -6.83
CA THR A 34 18.43 7.17 -7.80
C THR A 34 18.58 7.72 -9.22
N ALA A 35 18.45 9.04 -9.37
CA ALA A 35 18.62 9.71 -10.66
C ALA A 35 20.05 9.61 -11.18
N ALA A 36 21.06 9.77 -10.32
CA ALA A 36 22.46 9.62 -10.68
C ALA A 36 22.80 8.19 -11.14
N LYS A 37 22.20 7.16 -10.51
CA LYS A 37 22.48 5.76 -10.81
C LYS A 37 21.72 5.23 -12.04
N TYR A 38 20.48 5.66 -12.25
CA TYR A 38 19.60 5.06 -13.27
C TYR A 38 19.14 6.04 -14.35
N GLY A 39 19.40 7.34 -14.20
CA GLY A 39 18.95 8.40 -15.08
C GLY A 39 17.53 8.90 -14.76
N ASP A 40 17.31 10.20 -14.92
CA ASP A 40 16.04 10.87 -14.58
C ASP A 40 14.82 10.29 -15.32
N GLU A 41 14.99 9.93 -16.60
CA GLU A 41 13.91 9.35 -17.41
C GLU A 41 13.38 8.04 -16.82
N LYS A 42 14.27 7.13 -16.40
CA LYS A 42 13.87 5.86 -15.77
C LYS A 42 13.21 6.09 -14.41
N VAL A 43 13.77 6.98 -13.59
CA VAL A 43 13.20 7.32 -12.29
C VAL A 43 11.82 7.94 -12.43
N LYS A 44 11.62 8.80 -13.43
CA LYS A 44 10.31 9.39 -13.74
C LYS A 44 9.30 8.32 -14.13
N ILE A 45 9.69 7.33 -14.94
CA ILE A 45 8.83 6.19 -15.29
C ILE A 45 8.42 5.41 -14.04
N TRP A 46 9.37 4.97 -13.19
CA TRP A 46 9.04 4.18 -11.99
C TRP A 46 8.14 4.92 -10.99
N ARG A 47 8.24 6.26 -10.97
CA ARG A 47 7.44 7.13 -10.10
C ARG A 47 6.07 7.48 -10.65
N ARG A 48 5.89 7.48 -11.98
CA ARG A 48 4.65 7.93 -12.64
C ARG A 48 3.91 6.82 -13.37
N SER A 49 4.51 5.64 -13.51
CA SER A 49 3.84 4.49 -14.11
C SER A 49 3.02 3.74 -13.05
N PHE A 50 1.85 3.28 -13.49
CA PHE A 50 0.98 2.42 -12.72
C PHE A 50 1.54 0.99 -12.61
N ASP A 51 2.06 0.45 -13.71
CA ASP A 51 2.32 -0.97 -13.89
C ASP A 51 3.81 -1.32 -14.04
N VAL A 52 4.70 -0.35 -14.30
CA VAL A 52 6.14 -0.58 -14.43
C VAL A 52 6.80 -0.62 -13.04
N PRO A 53 7.34 -1.78 -12.62
CA PRO A 53 8.02 -1.91 -11.33
C PRO A 53 9.44 -1.31 -11.37
N PRO A 54 10.03 -1.00 -10.20
CA PRO A 54 11.45 -0.69 -10.09
C PRO A 54 12.29 -1.96 -10.30
N PRO A 55 13.63 -1.85 -10.35
CA PRO A 55 14.51 -3.01 -10.34
C PRO A 55 14.26 -3.89 -9.11
N SER A 56 14.42 -5.21 -9.28
CA SER A 56 14.36 -6.17 -8.19
C SER A 56 15.43 -5.87 -7.13
N MET A 57 15.14 -6.21 -5.87
CA MET A 57 16.16 -6.22 -4.83
C MET A 57 16.98 -7.51 -4.94
N GLU A 58 18.27 -7.35 -5.22
CA GLU A 58 19.23 -8.45 -5.37
C GLU A 58 19.82 -8.87 -4.03
N LYS A 59 20.39 -10.09 -3.96
CA LYS A 59 20.93 -10.68 -2.71
C LYS A 59 22.08 -9.91 -2.08
N ASP A 60 22.81 -9.13 -2.88
CA ASP A 60 23.92 -8.28 -2.45
C ASP A 60 23.46 -6.88 -1.99
N HIS A 61 22.16 -6.58 -2.08
CA HIS A 61 21.60 -5.31 -1.65
C HIS A 61 21.74 -5.15 -0.12
N PRO A 62 22.17 -3.98 0.40
CA PRO A 62 22.40 -3.78 1.84
C PRO A 62 21.22 -4.11 2.75
N TYR A 63 20.00 -3.98 2.23
CA TYR A 63 18.76 -4.25 2.96
C TYR A 63 18.13 -5.63 2.67
N TYR A 64 18.72 -6.46 1.79
CA TYR A 64 18.12 -7.74 1.39
C TYR A 64 17.85 -8.63 2.60
N ASP A 65 18.88 -8.94 3.38
CA ASP A 65 18.77 -9.82 4.54
C ASP A 65 17.89 -9.21 5.63
N VAL A 66 17.95 -7.89 5.81
CA VAL A 66 17.14 -7.17 6.81
C VAL A 66 15.65 -7.32 6.53
N ILE A 67 15.24 -7.27 5.26
CA ILE A 67 13.83 -7.35 4.86
C ILE A 67 13.37 -8.80 4.74
N VAL A 68 14.12 -9.63 4.01
CA VAL A 68 13.72 -11.02 3.70
C VAL A 68 13.75 -11.91 4.95
N LYS A 69 14.64 -11.64 5.90
CA LYS A 69 14.76 -12.41 7.16
C LYS A 69 14.04 -11.73 8.34
N ASP A 70 13.27 -10.67 8.11
CA ASP A 70 12.52 -10.03 9.20
C ASP A 70 11.45 -10.99 9.74
N GLU A 71 11.48 -11.25 11.05
CA GLU A 71 10.57 -12.17 11.73
C GLU A 71 9.10 -11.82 11.54
N ARG A 72 8.77 -10.54 11.27
CA ARG A 72 7.38 -10.13 10.98
C ARG A 72 6.81 -10.80 9.74
N TYR A 73 7.68 -11.28 8.84
CA TYR A 73 7.31 -11.95 7.59
C TYR A 73 7.56 -13.46 7.61
N ALA A 74 7.95 -14.03 8.76
CA ALA A 74 8.31 -15.45 8.86
C ALA A 74 7.14 -16.40 8.52
N LYS A 75 5.89 -15.95 8.72
CA LYS A 75 4.67 -16.74 8.44
C LYS A 75 3.98 -16.33 7.14
N GLU A 76 3.93 -15.04 6.86
CA GLU A 76 3.31 -14.47 5.67
C GLU A 76 4.08 -13.21 5.23
N PRO A 77 4.21 -12.95 3.92
CA PRO A 77 3.70 -13.74 2.79
C PRO A 77 4.41 -15.08 2.60
N SER A 78 3.81 -15.97 1.80
CA SER A 78 4.53 -17.16 1.33
C SER A 78 5.76 -16.77 0.51
N PRO A 79 6.80 -17.62 0.40
CA PRO A 79 7.98 -17.29 -0.40
C PRO A 79 7.69 -16.92 -1.87
N LYS A 80 6.58 -17.42 -2.44
CA LYS A 80 6.13 -17.08 -3.79
C LYS A 80 5.44 -15.72 -3.88
N GLU A 81 4.79 -15.29 -2.80
CA GLU A 81 4.10 -13.99 -2.72
C GLU A 81 4.99 -12.88 -2.16
N PHE A 82 6.16 -13.21 -1.59
CA PHE A 82 7.08 -12.23 -1.04
C PHE A 82 7.62 -11.31 -2.15
N PRO A 83 7.33 -10.00 -2.11
CA PRO A 83 7.71 -9.11 -3.18
C PRO A 83 9.19 -8.73 -3.09
N MET A 84 9.92 -8.85 -4.19
CA MET A 84 11.27 -8.27 -4.33
C MET A 84 11.23 -6.89 -5.02
N PHE A 85 10.08 -6.50 -5.53
CA PHE A 85 9.74 -5.22 -6.15
C PHE A 85 8.22 -5.16 -6.33
N GLU A 86 7.68 -3.96 -6.42
CA GLU A 86 6.27 -3.75 -6.76
C GLU A 86 6.12 -2.55 -7.69
N SER A 87 5.21 -2.63 -8.66
CA SER A 87 4.56 -1.46 -9.25
C SER A 87 3.37 -1.04 -8.37
N LEU A 88 2.75 0.11 -8.66
CA LEU A 88 1.50 0.47 -7.94
C LEU A 88 0.44 -0.61 -8.17
N LYS A 89 0.31 -1.12 -9.40
CA LYS A 89 -0.55 -2.25 -9.74
C LYS A 89 -0.35 -3.47 -8.83
N LEU A 90 0.90 -3.94 -8.68
CA LEU A 90 1.22 -5.10 -7.83
C LEU A 90 0.86 -4.87 -6.36
N THR A 91 1.15 -3.67 -5.84
CA THR A 91 0.74 -3.28 -4.48
C THR A 91 -0.78 -3.34 -4.31
N ILE A 92 -1.55 -2.88 -5.29
CA ILE A 92 -3.02 -2.96 -5.28
C ILE A 92 -3.50 -4.41 -5.34
N GLU A 93 -2.92 -5.22 -6.22
CA GLU A 93 -3.26 -6.63 -6.39
C GLU A 93 -3.11 -7.45 -5.10
N ARG A 94 -2.12 -7.15 -4.25
CA ARG A 94 -2.01 -7.79 -2.92
C ARG A 94 -2.88 -7.17 -1.84
N THR A 95 -3.26 -5.89 -1.99
CA THR A 95 -4.06 -5.12 -1.02
C THR A 95 -5.54 -5.48 -1.10
N LEU A 96 -6.10 -5.55 -2.32
CA LEU A 96 -7.52 -5.80 -2.54
C LEU A 96 -8.03 -7.14 -2.01
N PRO A 97 -7.27 -8.24 -2.02
CA PRO A 97 -7.67 -9.47 -1.34
C PRO A 97 -7.98 -9.24 0.14
N TYR A 98 -7.16 -8.47 0.87
CA TYR A 98 -7.43 -8.17 2.29
C TYR A 98 -8.66 -7.29 2.47
N TRP A 99 -8.84 -6.30 1.59
CA TRP A 99 -10.05 -5.48 1.54
C TRP A 99 -11.29 -6.36 1.38
N ASN A 100 -11.31 -7.23 0.37
CA ASN A 100 -12.47 -8.05 0.02
C ASN A 100 -12.78 -9.15 1.03
N THR A 101 -11.76 -9.81 1.60
CA THR A 101 -11.97 -11.00 2.44
C THR A 101 -11.97 -10.71 3.94
N VAL A 102 -11.41 -9.58 4.36
CA VAL A 102 -11.34 -9.20 5.79
C VAL A 102 -12.13 -7.94 6.07
N ILE A 103 -11.95 -6.85 5.31
CA ILE A 103 -12.58 -5.56 5.66
C ILE A 103 -14.06 -5.55 5.27
N ILE A 104 -14.40 -5.95 4.05
CA ILE A 104 -15.78 -5.96 3.54
C ILE A 104 -16.75 -6.77 4.42
N PRO A 105 -16.42 -8.00 4.88
CA PRO A 105 -17.31 -8.73 5.79
C PRO A 105 -17.58 -7.99 7.11
N GLN A 106 -16.56 -7.34 7.67
CA GLN A 106 -16.69 -6.58 8.92
C GLN A 106 -17.58 -5.35 8.74
N LEU A 107 -17.48 -4.66 7.60
CA LEU A 107 -18.37 -3.55 7.24
C LEU A 107 -19.83 -4.03 7.11
N LYS A 108 -20.06 -5.20 6.49
CA LYS A 108 -21.40 -5.80 6.37
C LYS A 108 -22.00 -6.23 7.71
N GLU A 109 -21.16 -6.54 8.70
CA GLU A 109 -21.58 -6.76 10.09
C GLU A 109 -21.88 -5.46 10.85
N GLY A 110 -21.79 -4.29 10.20
CA GLY A 110 -22.07 -2.99 10.79
C GLY A 110 -20.91 -2.42 11.63
N LYS A 111 -19.70 -2.98 11.51
CA LYS A 111 -18.54 -2.46 12.26
C LYS A 111 -18.00 -1.20 11.60
N ARG A 112 -17.56 -0.25 12.44
CA ARG A 112 -16.84 0.95 12.02
C ARG A 112 -15.35 0.64 11.98
N ILE A 113 -14.72 0.85 10.83
CA ILE A 113 -13.33 0.46 10.59
C ILE A 113 -12.45 1.70 10.46
N LEU A 114 -11.33 1.71 11.19
CA LEU A 114 -10.24 2.66 11.00
C LEU A 114 -9.07 1.94 10.32
N ILE A 115 -8.62 2.45 9.18
CA ILE A 115 -7.46 1.92 8.45
C ILE A 115 -6.31 2.93 8.54
N ALA A 116 -5.26 2.57 9.28
CA ALA A 116 -4.00 3.32 9.31
C ALA A 116 -2.94 2.55 8.51
N ALA A 117 -2.59 3.05 7.33
CA ALA A 117 -1.70 2.38 6.39
C ALA A 117 -0.80 3.38 5.64
N HIS A 118 -0.36 3.03 4.43
CA HIS A 118 0.63 3.78 3.65
C HIS A 118 0.02 4.36 2.37
N GLY A 119 0.74 5.26 1.72
CA GLY A 119 0.22 5.99 0.56
C GLY A 119 -0.23 5.07 -0.58
N ASN A 120 0.60 4.12 -1.02
CA ASN A 120 0.24 3.28 -2.16
C ASN A 120 -0.77 2.17 -1.83
N SER A 121 -0.81 1.67 -0.59
CA SER A 121 -1.85 0.73 -0.17
C SER A 121 -3.21 1.42 -0.01
N LEU A 122 -3.25 2.62 0.57
CA LEU A 122 -4.48 3.43 0.65
C LEU A 122 -4.97 3.86 -0.74
N ARG A 123 -4.06 4.25 -1.66
CA ARG A 123 -4.42 4.51 -3.07
C ARG A 123 -5.13 3.31 -3.70
N GLY A 124 -4.73 2.08 -3.39
CA GLY A 124 -5.41 0.88 -3.89
C GLY A 124 -6.86 0.77 -3.45
N ILE A 125 -7.13 1.07 -2.18
CA ILE A 125 -8.48 1.06 -1.62
C ILE A 125 -9.31 2.19 -2.24
N VAL A 126 -8.75 3.41 -2.29
CA VAL A 126 -9.42 4.59 -2.87
C VAL A 126 -9.73 4.38 -4.36
N LYS A 127 -8.77 3.86 -5.14
CA LYS A 127 -8.98 3.50 -6.55
C LYS A 127 -10.16 2.55 -6.73
N HIS A 128 -10.28 1.55 -5.86
CA HIS A 128 -11.35 0.57 -5.91
C HIS A 128 -12.71 1.16 -5.53
N LEU A 129 -12.76 1.98 -4.47
CA LEU A 129 -13.99 2.63 -4.02
C LEU A 129 -14.53 3.64 -5.04
N ASP A 130 -13.66 4.51 -5.54
CA ASP A 130 -14.04 5.62 -6.44
C ASP A 130 -13.95 5.25 -7.93
N ASN A 131 -13.65 3.98 -8.25
CA ASN A 131 -13.45 3.48 -9.62
C ASN A 131 -12.46 4.32 -10.45
N ILE A 132 -11.37 4.76 -9.83
CA ILE A 132 -10.38 5.64 -10.48
C ILE A 132 -9.62 4.86 -11.57
N PRO A 133 -9.49 5.42 -12.79
CA PRO A 133 -8.66 4.85 -13.86
C PRO A 133 -7.17 4.70 -13.49
N ASP A 134 -6.48 3.80 -14.18
CA ASP A 134 -5.06 3.47 -13.92
C ASP A 134 -4.11 4.65 -14.21
N ASP A 135 -4.45 5.49 -15.18
CA ASP A 135 -3.71 6.70 -15.58
C ASP A 135 -3.98 7.90 -14.66
N GLU A 136 -5.10 7.92 -13.95
CA GLU A 136 -5.44 8.97 -12.99
C GLU A 136 -4.88 8.68 -11.59
N ILE A 137 -4.90 7.43 -11.13
CA ILE A 137 -4.49 7.07 -9.76
C ILE A 137 -3.03 7.39 -9.45
N VAL A 138 -2.15 7.39 -10.45
CA VAL A 138 -0.73 7.75 -10.29
C VAL A 138 -0.53 9.21 -9.90
N SER A 139 -1.51 10.07 -10.20
CA SER A 139 -1.49 11.49 -9.88
C SER A 139 -2.18 11.82 -8.55
N LEU A 140 -2.97 10.89 -8.00
CA LEU A 140 -3.66 11.07 -6.72
C LEU A 140 -2.65 11.15 -5.57
N ASN A 141 -2.58 12.26 -4.86
CA ASN A 141 -1.74 12.38 -3.66
C ASN A 141 -2.63 12.49 -2.42
N LEU A 142 -2.60 11.44 -1.60
CA LEU A 142 -3.31 11.43 -0.32
C LEU A 142 -2.49 12.24 0.69
N PRO A 143 -3.03 13.33 1.29
CA PRO A 143 -2.36 14.00 2.39
C PRO A 143 -2.03 13.06 3.55
N THR A 144 -0.90 13.30 4.19
CA THR A 144 -0.43 12.51 5.33
C THR A 144 -1.03 13.03 6.64
N GLY A 145 -1.53 12.13 7.48
CA GLY A 145 -1.99 12.47 8.83
C GLY A 145 -3.37 13.14 8.89
N ILE A 146 -4.06 13.25 7.75
CA ILE A 146 -5.44 13.74 7.67
C ILE A 146 -6.37 12.53 7.55
N PRO A 147 -7.39 12.38 8.41
CA PRO A 147 -8.40 11.33 8.27
C PRO A 147 -9.22 11.52 6.98
N PHE A 148 -9.43 10.43 6.24
CA PHE A 148 -10.38 10.36 5.13
C PHE A 148 -11.61 9.59 5.58
N VAL A 149 -12.80 10.10 5.27
CA VAL A 149 -14.07 9.52 5.73
C VAL A 149 -14.89 9.09 4.52
N TYR A 150 -15.15 7.79 4.44
CA TYR A 150 -16.07 7.23 3.45
C TYR A 150 -17.39 6.85 4.13
N GLU A 151 -18.48 7.38 3.60
CA GLU A 151 -19.82 6.87 3.88
C GLU A 151 -20.22 5.93 2.74
N LEU A 152 -20.57 4.69 3.09
CA LEU A 152 -20.87 3.66 2.11
C LEU A 152 -22.35 3.26 2.18
N ASP A 153 -22.95 3.01 1.02
CA ASP A 153 -24.31 2.46 0.93
C ASP A 153 -24.34 0.96 1.28
N GLU A 154 -25.53 0.35 1.23
CA GLU A 154 -25.76 -1.08 1.45
C GLU A 154 -24.99 -2.00 0.48
N ASN A 155 -24.57 -1.47 -0.67
CA ASN A 155 -23.75 -2.16 -1.68
C ASN A 155 -22.27 -1.84 -1.54
N LEU A 156 -21.89 -1.13 -0.47
CA LEU A 156 -20.53 -0.67 -0.16
C LEU A 156 -19.95 0.29 -1.20
N LYS A 157 -20.82 1.06 -1.86
CA LYS A 157 -20.43 2.14 -2.75
C LYS A 157 -20.37 3.48 -1.99
N PRO A 158 -19.38 4.34 -2.27
CA PRO A 158 -19.31 5.67 -1.68
C PRO A 158 -20.56 6.52 -1.98
N VAL A 159 -21.19 7.04 -0.93
CA VAL A 159 -22.25 8.07 -0.98
C VAL A 159 -21.65 9.46 -0.74
N VAL A 160 -20.64 9.52 0.12
CA VAL A 160 -19.75 10.67 0.32
C VAL A 160 -18.32 10.17 0.18
N SER A 161 -17.51 10.90 -0.59
CA SER A 161 -16.10 10.58 -0.82
C SER A 161 -15.21 11.76 -0.41
N MET A 162 -14.10 11.41 0.29
CA MET A 162 -12.99 12.23 0.86
C MET A 162 -13.05 12.53 2.36
#